data_AF-A0A822G2A6-F1
#
_entry.id   AF-A0A822G2A6-F1
#
_cell.length_a   1.000
_cell.length_b   1.000
_cell.length_c   1.000
_cell.angle_alpha   90.00
_cell.angle_beta   90.00
_cell.angle_gamma   90.00
#
_symmetry.space_group_name_H-M   'P 1'
#
loop_
_entity.id
_entity.type
_entity.pdbx_description
1 polymer ?
#
loop_
_entity_poly.entity_id
_entity_poly.type
_entity_poly.pdbx_seq_one_letter_code
_entity_poly.pdbx_strand_id
1 'polypeptide(L)' 'SKQVIKEQDIIKYYDSLLASGHEPETHDLAALKLVLYDFFFLFELCK' A
#
# COMPACT_ATOMS: atom_id res chain seq x y z
N SER A 1 -16.92 3.09 13.92
CA SER A 1 -15.65 2.43 13.55
C SER A 1 -14.62 3.53 13.27
N LYS A 2 -13.45 3.53 13.91
CA LYS A 2 -12.35 4.46 13.58
C LYS A 2 -11.35 3.72 12.71
N GLN A 3 -10.96 4.31 11.59
CA GLN A 3 -9.93 3.76 10.72
C GLN A 3 -8.61 3.68 11.50
N VAL A 4 -8.02 2.48 11.58
CA VAL A 4 -6.83 2.20 12.42
C VAL A 4 -5.53 2.55 11.70
N ILE A 5 -5.49 2.41 10.37
CA ILE A 5 -4.33 2.71 9.53
C ILE A 5 -4.83 3.54 8.34
N LYS A 6 -4.18 4.66 8.06
CA LYS A 6 -4.48 5.47 6.86
C LYS A 6 -3.65 4.96 5.68
N GLU A 7 -4.17 5.04 4.47
CA GLU A 7 -3.45 4.60 3.27
C GLU A 7 -2.15 5.38 3.05
N GLN A 8 -2.13 6.66 3.46
CA GLN A 8 -0.91 7.49 3.46
C GLN A 8 0.21 6.89 4.30
N ASP A 9 -0.12 6.17 5.37
CA ASP A 9 0.88 5.54 6.25
C ASP A 9 1.46 4.27 5.59
N ILE A 10 0.65 3.56 4.80
CA ILE A 10 1.11 2.42 3.99
C ILE A 10 2.07 2.89 2.90
N ILE A 11 1.72 3.94 2.17
CA ILE A 11 2.58 4.50 1.12
C ILE A 11 3.93 4.93 1.69
N LYS A 12 3.94 5.65 2.83
CA LYS A 12 5.17 6.08 3.51
C LYS A 12 6.05 4.93 3.97
N TYR A 13 5.44 3.84 4.43
CA TYR A 13 6.16 2.64 4.85
C TYR A 13 6.94 2.03 3.68
N TYR A 14 6.30 1.84 2.53
CA TYR A 14 6.96 1.30 1.34
C TYR A 14 8.00 2.25 0.74
N ASP A 15 7.72 3.55 0.74
CA ASP A 15 8.67 4.56 0.25
C ASP A 15 9.94 4.59 1.11
N SER A 16 9.80 4.42 2.44
CA SER A 16 10.93 4.32 3.36
C SER A 16 11.75 3.04 3.16
N LEU A 17 11.09 1.90 2.88
CA LEU A 17 11.77 0.64 2.56
C LEU A 17 12.62 0.79 1.29
N LEU A 18 12.04 1.34 0.22
CA LEU A 18 12.76 1.58 -1.04
C LEU A 18 13.93 2.56 -0.85
N ALA A 19 13.72 3.66 -0.11
CA ALA A 19 14.76 4.65 0.15
C ALA A 19 15.92 4.10 0.99
N SER A 20 15.68 3.08 1.81
CA SER A 20 16.73 2.41 2.59
C SER A 20 17.58 1.41 1.79
N GLY A 21 17.28 1.23 0.49
CA GLY A 21 17.92 0.22 -0.36
C GLY A 21 17.49 -1.21 -0.01
N HIS A 22 16.44 -1.36 0.80
CA HIS A 22 15.84 -2.66 1.08
C HIS A 22 15.07 -3.11 -0.16
N GLU A 23 15.52 -4.21 -0.78
CA GLU A 23 14.74 -4.86 -1.83
C GLU A 23 13.49 -5.46 -1.17
N PRO A 24 12.27 -5.02 -1.55
CA PRO A 24 11.06 -5.56 -0.98
C PRO A 24 10.98 -7.05 -1.29
N GLU A 25 10.71 -7.85 -0.25
CA GLU A 25 10.56 -9.28 -0.44
C GLU A 25 9.30 -9.58 -1.27
N THR A 26 9.20 -10.80 -1.79
CA THR A 26 8.05 -11.22 -2.61
C THR A 26 6.71 -11.04 -1.86
N HIS A 27 6.74 -11.12 -0.53
CA HIS A 27 5.60 -10.88 0.36
C HIS A 27 5.20 -9.39 0.42
N ASP A 28 6.17 -8.49 0.49
CA ASP A 28 5.95 -7.04 0.51
C ASP A 28 5.35 -6.55 -0.82
N LEU A 29 5.85 -7.09 -1.94
CA LEU A 29 5.31 -6.83 -3.27
C LEU A 29 3.88 -7.34 -3.43
N ALA A 30 3.55 -8.51 -2.87
CA ALA A 30 2.18 -9.04 -2.90
C ALA A 30 1.22 -8.16 -2.07
N ALA A 31 1.66 -7.71 -0.89
CA ALA A 31 0.87 -6.82 -0.04
C ALA A 31 0.64 -5.44 -0.69
N LEU A 32 1.68 -4.85 -1.30
CA LEU A 32 1.55 -3.57 -2.02
C LEU A 32 0.58 -3.69 -3.21
N LYS A 33 0.63 -4.79 -3.97
CA LYS A 33 -0.32 -5.05 -5.06
C LYS A 33 -1.75 -5.12 -4.55
N LEU A 34 -1.99 -5.77 -3.41
CA LEU A 34 -3.31 -5.89 -2.83
C LEU A 34 -3.88 -4.53 -2.44
N VAL A 35 -3.08 -3.70 -1.75
CA VAL A 35 -3.48 -2.34 -1.35
C VAL A 35 -3.75 -1.47 -2.56
N LEU A 36 -2.88 -1.49 -3.56
CA LEU A 36 -3.08 -0.71 -4.79
C LEU A 36 -4.32 -1.18 -5.56
N TYR A 37 -4.57 -2.49 -5.64
CA TYR A 37 -5.74 -3.04 -6.31
C TYR A 37 -7.02 -2.63 -5.61
N ASP A 38 -7.11 -2.83 -4.29
CA ASP A 38 -8.29 -2.45 -3.51
C ASP A 38 -8.56 -0.95 -3.64
N PHE A 39 -7.53 -0.11 -3.56
CA PHE A 39 -7.68 1.34 -3.67
C PHE A 39 -8.18 1.76 -5.06
N PHE A 40 -7.55 1.27 -6.13
CA PHE A 40 -7.91 1.66 -7.50
C PHE A 40 -9.28 1.10 -7.91
N PHE A 41 -9.55 -0.16 -7.55
CA PHE A 41 -10.79 -0.85 -7.83
C PHE A 41 -11.98 -0.22 -7.11
N LEU A 42 -11.86 0.06 -5.80
CA LEU A 42 -12.91 0.75 -5.05
C LEU A 42 -13.14 2.17 -5.56
N PHE A 43 -12.08 2.88 -5.96
CA PHE A 43 -12.21 4.21 -6.55
C PHE A 43 -12.96 4.20 -7.89
N GLU A 44 -12.68 3.20 -8.75
CA GLU A 44 -13.35 3.06 -10.05
C GLU A 44 -14.81 2.62 -9.92
N LEU A 45 -15.16 1.80 -8.94
CA LEU A 45 -16.55 1.44 -8.63
C LEU A 45 -17.37 2.58 -8.01
N CYS A 46 -16.71 3.57 -7.41
CA CYS A 46 -17.35 4.71 -6.77
C CYS A 46 -17.44 5.96 -7.66
N LYS A 47 -16.96 5.91 -8.91
CA LYS A 47 -17.20 6.94 -9.93
C LYS A 47 -18.55 6.74 -10.62
#